data_AF-A0AAE3WMX9-F1
#
_entry.id   AF-A0AAE3WMX9-F1
#
_cell.length_a   1.000
_cell.length_b   1.000
_cell.length_c   1.000
_cell.angle_alpha   90.00
_cell.angle_beta   90.00
_cell.angle_gamma   90.00
#
_symmetry.space_group_name_H-M   'P 1'
#
loop_
_entity.id
_entity.type
_entity.pdbx_description
1 polymer ?
#
loop_
_entity_poly.entity_id
_entity_poly.type
_entity_poly.pdbx_seq_one_letter_code
_entity_poly.pdbx_strand_id
1 'polypeptide(L)'
;GETLLALFSLIFTALLMARKIQGSLLIGVLVTTIISYATGLSTMPENFTVLAVPDFSKAAFLQLDIPGALHMGLITIIFSFTFVELFDSMGTLIGTATEAKIADPKSGKFPGLGKAMTVDAIGVSAGALLGTSTITAFVESAAGVG
;
A
#
# COMPACT_ATOMS: atom_id res chain seq x y z
N GLY A 1 -3.85 5.73 27.10
CA GLY A 1 -4.85 4.80 26.54
C GLY A 1 -4.44 4.36 25.15
N GLU A 2 -4.21 5.32 24.26
CA GLU A 2 -3.95 5.12 22.83
C GLU A 2 -2.72 4.24 22.53
N THR A 3 -1.60 4.47 23.23
CA THR A 3 -0.37 3.67 23.05
C THR A 3 -0.54 2.21 23.48
N LEU A 4 -1.33 1.96 24.53
CA LEU A 4 -1.63 0.62 25.01
C LEU A 4 -2.55 -0.13 24.04
N LEU A 5 -3.52 0.57 23.46
CA LEU A 5 -4.39 0.05 22.41
C LEU A 5 -3.60 -0.30 21.15
N ALA A 6 -2.65 0.55 20.74
CA ALA A 6 -1.77 0.31 19.60
C ALA A 6 -0.85 -0.90 19.80
N LEU A 7 -0.28 -1.06 20.99
CA LEU A 7 0.51 -2.26 21.31
C LEU A 7 -0.35 -3.51 21.33
N PHE A 8 -1.56 -3.44 21.90
CA PHE A 8 -2.50 -4.55 21.90
C PHE A 8 -2.91 -4.96 20.48
N SER A 9 -3.28 -4.01 19.63
CA SER A 9 -3.71 -4.29 18.26
C SER A 9 -2.59 -4.88 17.40
N LEU A 10 -1.37 -4.39 17.57
CA LEU A 10 -0.19 -4.92 16.90
C LEU A 10 0.06 -6.38 17.29
N ILE A 11 0.07 -6.67 18.59
CA ILE A 11 0.28 -8.04 19.10
C ILE A 11 -0.87 -8.95 18.68
N PHE A 12 -2.11 -8.50 18.77
CA PHE A 12 -3.30 -9.24 18.38
C PHE A 12 -3.27 -9.62 16.89
N THR A 13 -2.95 -8.65 16.03
CA THR A 13 -2.84 -8.86 14.58
C THR A 13 -1.69 -9.82 14.26
N ALA A 14 -0.53 -9.65 14.91
CA ALA A 14 0.61 -10.56 14.75
C ALA A 14 0.28 -12.00 15.17
N LEU A 15 -0.53 -12.18 16.23
CA LEU A 15 -0.94 -13.50 16.73
C LEU A 15 -1.94 -14.17 15.78
N LEU A 16 -2.87 -13.41 15.18
CA LEU A 16 -3.75 -13.89 14.12
C LEU A 16 -2.97 -14.28 12.84
N MET A 17 -1.97 -13.48 12.48
CA MET A 17 -1.05 -13.80 11.37
C MET A 17 -0.26 -15.09 11.64
N ALA A 18 0.27 -15.26 12.86
CA ALA A 18 0.97 -16.48 13.26
C ALA A 18 0.07 -17.73 13.20
N ARG A 19 -1.24 -17.55 13.40
CA ARG A 19 -2.24 -18.62 13.24
C ARG A 19 -2.72 -18.84 11.80
N LYS A 20 -2.13 -18.15 10.82
CA LYS A 20 -2.45 -18.27 9.39
C LYS A 20 -3.95 -18.08 9.08
N ILE A 21 -4.62 -17.19 9.80
CA ILE A 21 -6.02 -16.86 9.52
C ILE A 21 -6.05 -15.89 8.32
N GLN A 22 -6.73 -16.28 7.23
CA GLN A 22 -6.87 -15.41 6.06
C GLN A 22 -7.63 -14.13 6.43
N GLY A 23 -7.05 -12.98 6.08
CA GLY A 23 -7.59 -11.66 6.46
C GLY A 23 -7.23 -11.19 7.87
N SER A 24 -6.22 -11.77 8.52
CA SER A 24 -5.76 -11.38 9.87
C SER A 24 -5.53 -9.88 10.04
N LEU A 25 -4.98 -9.20 9.03
CA LEU A 25 -4.77 -7.75 9.02
C LEU A 25 -6.10 -6.98 9.04
N LEU A 26 -7.05 -7.35 8.18
CA LEU A 26 -8.39 -6.73 8.14
C LEU A 26 -9.15 -6.96 9.45
N ILE A 27 -9.11 -8.18 10.00
CA ILE A 27 -9.74 -8.51 11.29
C ILE A 27 -9.10 -7.70 12.42
N GLY A 28 -7.77 -7.59 12.42
CA GLY A 28 -7.02 -6.78 13.39
C GLY A 28 -7.45 -5.32 13.37
N VAL A 29 -7.56 -4.71 12.18
CA VAL A 29 -8.03 -3.33 12.00
C VAL A 29 -9.47 -3.19 12.52
N LEU A 30 -10.41 -4.04 12.08
CA LEU A 30 -11.81 -3.97 12.49
C LEU A 30 -11.99 -4.09 14.00
N VAL A 31 -11.33 -5.06 14.63
CA VAL A 31 -11.41 -5.27 16.08
C VAL A 31 -10.83 -4.07 16.83
N THR A 32 -9.69 -3.54 16.37
CA THR A 32 -9.05 -2.36 16.98
C THR A 32 -9.93 -1.13 16.87
N THR A 33 -10.56 -0.91 15.72
CA THR A 33 -11.50 0.19 15.50
C THR A 33 -12.69 0.10 16.45
N ILE A 34 -13.30 -1.08 16.60
CA ILE A 34 -14.44 -1.30 17.52
C ILE A 34 -14.03 -1.03 18.96
N ILE A 35 -12.88 -1.54 19.41
CA ILE A 35 -12.39 -1.32 20.78
C ILE A 35 -12.06 0.16 21.00
N SER A 36 -11.47 0.85 20.02
CA SER A 36 -11.18 2.29 20.09
C SER A 36 -12.44 3.12 20.30
N TYR A 37 -13.52 2.80 19.57
CA TYR A 37 -14.82 3.45 19.74
C TYR A 37 -15.48 3.10 21.08
N ALA A 38 -15.46 1.83 21.49
CA ALA A 38 -16.06 1.38 22.75
C ALA A 38 -15.38 1.97 23.99
N THR A 39 -14.08 2.23 23.91
CA THR A 39 -13.28 2.85 24.99
C THR A 39 -13.33 4.39 24.98
N GLY A 40 -14.02 5.00 24.01
CA GLY A 40 -14.13 6.45 23.87
C GLY A 40 -12.82 7.15 23.47
N LEU A 41 -11.80 6.39 23.04
CA LEU A 41 -10.51 6.91 22.58
C LEU A 41 -10.60 7.49 21.16
N SER A 42 -11.54 7.01 20.34
CA SER A 42 -11.87 7.62 19.05
C SER A 42 -13.27 8.22 19.07
N THR A 43 -13.36 9.49 18.69
CA THR A 43 -14.63 10.18 18.42
C THR A 43 -15.09 9.89 16.99
N MET A 44 -16.38 9.64 16.82
CA MET A 44 -16.95 9.49 15.48
C MET A 44 -16.91 10.86 14.80
N PRO A 45 -16.47 10.95 13.53
CA PRO A 45 -16.44 12.22 12.82
C PRO A 45 -17.85 12.81 12.81
N GLU A 46 -18.02 14.07 13.22
CA GLU A 46 -19.32 14.76 13.25
C GLU A 46 -20.02 14.79 11.88
N ASN A 47 -19.25 14.61 10.80
CA ASN A 47 -19.70 14.54 9.41
C ASN A 47 -19.56 13.13 8.83
N PHE A 48 -20.09 12.09 9.48
CA PHE A 48 -20.10 10.74 8.91
C PHE A 48 -21.06 10.66 7.72
N THR A 49 -20.57 10.98 6.53
CA THR A 49 -21.28 10.75 5.27
C THR A 49 -20.85 9.41 4.68
N VAL A 50 -21.83 8.54 4.40
CA VAL A 50 -21.62 7.25 3.72
C VAL A 50 -21.00 7.45 2.32
N LEU A 51 -21.21 8.64 1.74
CA LEU A 51 -20.57 9.08 0.51
C LEU A 51 -19.37 9.95 0.85
N ALA A 52 -18.16 9.36 0.84
CA ALA A 52 -16.93 10.12 0.86
C ALA A 52 -16.69 10.70 -0.54
N VAL A 53 -17.16 11.92 -0.78
CA VAL A 53 -16.78 12.66 -1.98
C VAL A 53 -15.35 13.16 -1.76
N PRO A 54 -14.38 12.84 -2.64
CA PRO A 54 -13.04 13.40 -2.53
C PRO A 54 -13.14 14.93 -2.47
N ASP A 55 -12.51 15.55 -1.49
CA ASP A 55 -12.47 17.02 -1.43
C ASP A 55 -11.53 17.53 -2.51
N PHE A 56 -12.09 17.78 -3.70
CA PHE A 56 -11.35 18.32 -4.84
C PHE A 56 -10.85 19.76 -4.60
N SER A 57 -11.33 20.45 -3.55
CA SER A 57 -10.91 21.81 -3.22
C SER A 57 -9.45 21.88 -2.77
N LYS A 58 -8.89 20.76 -2.30
CA LYS A 58 -7.47 20.61 -1.91
C LYS A 58 -6.72 19.65 -2.83
N ALA A 59 -7.29 19.29 -3.98
CA ALA A 59 -6.60 18.45 -4.95
C ALA A 59 -5.34 19.21 -5.40
N ALA A 60 -4.18 18.74 -4.97
CA ALA A 60 -2.86 19.21 -5.37
C ALA A 60 -2.54 18.78 -6.81
N PHE A 61 -3.52 18.93 -7.71
CA PHE A 61 -3.41 18.55 -9.10
C PHE A 61 -2.32 19.43 -9.72
N LEU A 62 -1.24 18.80 -10.17
CA LEU A 62 -0.09 19.51 -10.76
C LEU A 62 0.59 20.55 -9.83
N GLN A 63 0.40 20.50 -8.51
CA GLN A 63 1.20 21.29 -7.55
C GLN A 63 2.59 20.67 -7.37
N LEU A 64 3.35 20.63 -8.46
CA LEU A 64 4.71 20.10 -8.49
C LEU A 64 5.68 21.20 -8.02
N ASP A 65 6.25 21.03 -6.84
CA ASP A 65 7.35 21.89 -6.36
C ASP A 65 8.68 21.50 -7.02
N ILE A 66 8.78 21.78 -8.33
CA ILE A 66 10.00 21.57 -9.12
C ILE A 66 11.19 22.38 -8.58
N PRO A 67 11.02 23.65 -8.14
CA PRO A 67 12.12 24.43 -7.56
C PRO A 67 12.66 23.83 -6.24
N GLY A 68 11.79 23.39 -5.32
CA GLY A 68 12.20 22.72 -4.09
C GLY A 68 12.84 21.35 -4.34
N ALA A 69 12.30 20.59 -5.28
CA ALA A 69 12.85 19.33 -5.74
C ALA A 69 14.29 19.48 -6.29
N LEU A 70 14.56 20.54 -7.07
CA LEU A 70 15.89 20.78 -7.64
C LEU A 70 16.96 21.07 -6.56
N HIS A 71 16.58 21.74 -5.47
CA HIS A 71 17.49 22.05 -4.35
C HIS A 71 17.84 20.84 -3.49
N MET A 72 16.96 19.83 -3.43
CA MET A 72 17.11 18.66 -2.56
C MET A 72 17.90 17.51 -3.19
N GLY A 73 18.61 17.75 -4.30
CA GLY A 73 19.36 16.70 -5.00
C GLY A 73 18.43 15.70 -5.70
N LEU A 74 17.50 16.23 -6.52
CA LEU A 74 16.46 15.49 -7.25
C LEU A 74 16.94 14.17 -7.86
N ILE A 75 18.13 14.17 -8.47
CA ILE A 75 18.71 13.00 -9.13
C ILE A 75 18.92 11.84 -8.15
N THR A 76 19.51 12.11 -6.98
CA THR A 76 19.77 11.09 -5.95
C THR A 76 18.46 10.51 -5.41
N ILE A 77 17.46 11.36 -5.18
CA ILE A 77 16.13 10.96 -4.71
C ILE A 77 15.46 10.07 -5.75
N ILE A 78 15.42 10.50 -7.02
CA ILE A 78 14.83 9.72 -8.12
C ILE A 78 15.50 8.36 -8.21
N PHE A 79 16.83 8.29 -8.26
CA PHE A 79 17.53 7.01 -8.35
C PHE A 79 17.24 6.11 -7.14
N SER A 80 17.32 6.64 -5.91
CA SER A 80 17.08 5.86 -4.69
C SER A 80 15.66 5.29 -4.65
N PHE A 81 14.64 6.12 -4.86
CA PHE A 81 13.24 5.67 -4.83
C PHE A 81 12.91 4.77 -6.02
N THR A 82 13.44 5.04 -7.21
CA THR A 82 13.23 4.16 -8.38
C THR A 82 13.77 2.77 -8.13
N PHE A 83 14.98 2.64 -7.55
CA PHE A 83 15.52 1.31 -7.25
C PHE A 83 14.76 0.59 -6.14
N VAL A 84 14.36 1.31 -5.08
CA VAL A 84 13.53 0.73 -4.01
C VAL A 84 12.20 0.23 -4.58
N GLU A 85 11.50 1.05 -5.36
CA GLU A 85 10.23 0.70 -5.99
C GLU A 85 10.38 -0.44 -7.00
N LEU A 86 11.45 -0.41 -7.81
CA LEU A 86 11.74 -1.46 -8.78
C LEU A 86 11.88 -2.81 -8.09
N PHE A 87 12.65 -2.88 -7.01
CA PHE A 87 12.86 -4.13 -6.28
C PHE A 87 11.63 -4.56 -5.49
N ASP A 88 10.86 -3.63 -4.92
CA ASP A 88 9.62 -3.94 -4.20
C ASP A 88 8.53 -4.47 -5.14
N SER A 89 8.33 -3.80 -6.28
CA SER A 89 7.38 -4.20 -7.33
C SER A 89 7.79 -5.54 -7.96
N MET A 90 9.07 -5.72 -8.30
CA MET A 90 9.57 -7.01 -8.81
C MET A 90 9.41 -8.13 -7.78
N GLY A 91 9.77 -7.88 -6.52
CA GLY A 91 9.66 -8.85 -5.44
C GLY A 91 8.21 -9.28 -5.20
N THR A 92 7.30 -8.31 -5.17
CA THR A 92 5.86 -8.53 -4.99
C THR A 92 5.25 -9.27 -6.18
N LEU A 93 5.59 -8.90 -7.42
CA LEU A 93 5.10 -9.58 -8.63
C LEU A 93 5.61 -11.02 -8.72
N ILE A 94 6.89 -11.24 -8.45
CA ILE A 94 7.49 -12.59 -8.45
C ILE A 94 6.90 -13.44 -7.34
N GLY A 95 6.77 -12.90 -6.13
CA GLY A 95 6.17 -13.59 -4.98
C GLY A 95 4.72 -14.01 -5.28
N THR A 96 3.91 -13.07 -5.76
CA THR A 96 2.51 -13.32 -6.13
C THR A 96 2.40 -14.33 -7.27
N ALA A 97 3.22 -14.21 -8.31
CA ALA A 97 3.17 -15.13 -9.45
C ALA A 97 3.68 -16.54 -9.10
N THR A 98 4.56 -16.65 -8.09
CA THR A 98 5.02 -17.93 -7.54
C THR A 98 3.90 -18.62 -6.77
N GLU A 99 3.22 -17.90 -5.87
CA GLU A 99 2.03 -18.42 -5.17
C GLU A 99 0.92 -18.80 -6.16
N ALA A 100 0.72 -18.00 -7.20
CA ALA A 100 -0.26 -18.25 -8.27
C ALA A 100 0.14 -19.36 -9.26
N LYS A 101 1.35 -19.92 -9.16
CA LYS A 101 1.90 -20.94 -10.10
C LYS A 101 1.88 -20.51 -11.58
N ILE A 102 2.07 -19.22 -11.84
CA ILE A 102 2.05 -18.62 -13.20
C ILE A 102 3.42 -18.73 -13.91
N ALA A 103 4.48 -19.14 -13.20
CA ALA A 103 5.80 -19.36 -13.79
C ALA A 103 5.74 -20.39 -14.93
N ASP A 104 6.37 -20.08 -16.06
CA ASP A 104 6.52 -21.02 -17.17
C ASP A 104 7.31 -22.25 -16.69
N PRO A 105 6.71 -23.46 -16.71
CA PRO A 105 7.34 -24.69 -16.23
C PRO A 105 8.63 -25.06 -16.98
N LYS A 106 8.84 -24.55 -18.20
CA LYS A 106 9.99 -24.90 -19.04
C LYS A 106 11.13 -23.90 -18.95
N SER A 107 10.82 -22.61 -18.80
CA SER A 107 11.82 -21.54 -18.81
C SER A 107 12.05 -20.93 -17.42
N GLY A 108 11.19 -21.21 -16.45
CA GLY A 108 11.22 -20.57 -15.12
C GLY A 108 10.93 -19.07 -15.16
N LYS A 109 10.53 -18.52 -16.33
CA LYS A 109 10.23 -17.11 -16.52
C LYS A 109 8.78 -16.83 -16.22
N PHE A 110 8.51 -15.66 -15.66
CA PHE A 110 7.15 -15.16 -15.46
C PHE A 110 6.66 -14.51 -16.76
N PRO A 111 5.74 -15.14 -17.51
CA PRO A 111 5.24 -14.56 -18.74
C PRO A 111 4.54 -13.23 -18.44
N GLY A 112 4.99 -12.15 -19.08
CA GLY A 112 4.40 -10.82 -18.91
C GLY A 112 4.94 -9.98 -17.75
N LEU A 113 6.00 -10.41 -17.05
CA LEU A 113 6.61 -9.61 -15.97
C LEU A 113 6.94 -8.17 -16.41
N GLY A 114 7.58 -8.01 -17.58
CA GLY A 114 7.87 -6.69 -18.13
C GLY A 114 6.63 -5.85 -18.44
N LYS A 115 5.52 -6.49 -18.87
CA LYS A 115 4.24 -5.80 -19.08
C LYS A 115 3.61 -5.38 -17.76
N ALA A 116 3.65 -6.25 -16.74
CA ALA A 116 3.16 -5.95 -15.40
C ALA A 116 3.91 -4.76 -14.77
N MET A 117 5.25 -4.77 -14.85
CA MET A 117 6.09 -3.67 -14.38
C MET A 117 5.84 -2.36 -15.15
N THR A 118 5.50 -2.44 -16.44
CA THR A 118 5.16 -1.25 -17.24
C THR A 118 3.83 -0.64 -16.80
N VAL A 119 2.83 -1.48 -16.52
CA VAL A 119 1.52 -1.02 -16.01
C VAL A 119 1.69 -0.38 -14.63
N ASP A 120 2.50 -0.98 -13.76
CA ASP A 120 2.85 -0.46 -12.45
C ASP A 120 3.52 0.92 -12.55
N ALA A 121 4.56 1.07 -13.38
CA ALA A 121 5.24 2.34 -13.61
C ALA A 121 4.32 3.44 -14.19
N ILE A 122 3.40 3.08 -15.08
CA ILE A 122 2.38 4.00 -15.60
C ILE A 122 1.42 4.41 -14.48
N GLY A 123 0.99 3.48 -13.64
CA GLY A 123 0.13 3.73 -12.48
C GLY A 123 0.78 4.68 -11.47
N VAL A 124 2.04 4.45 -11.11
CA VAL A 124 2.84 5.32 -10.23
C VAL A 124 2.95 6.72 -10.81
N SER A 125 3.31 6.83 -12.09
CA SER A 125 3.49 8.13 -12.76
C SER A 125 2.17 8.89 -12.88
N ALA A 126 1.08 8.20 -13.23
CA ALA A 126 -0.25 8.79 -13.29
C ALA A 126 -0.74 9.22 -11.91
N GLY A 127 -0.55 8.40 -10.87
CA GLY A 127 -0.90 8.73 -9.48
C GLY A 127 -0.18 9.98 -8.97
N ALA A 128 1.10 10.11 -9.27
CA ALA A 128 1.89 11.29 -8.93
C ALA A 128 1.38 12.55 -9.66
N LEU A 129 1.00 12.45 -10.94
CA LEU A 129 0.45 13.57 -11.72
C LEU A 129 -0.92 14.04 -11.22
N LEU A 130 -1.74 13.10 -10.71
CA LEU A 130 -3.04 13.40 -10.12
C LEU A 130 -2.92 14.03 -8.70
N GLY A 131 -1.71 14.26 -8.20
CA GLY A 131 -1.46 14.86 -6.89
C GLY A 131 -1.66 13.90 -5.72
N THR A 132 -1.64 12.59 -5.99
CA THR A 132 -1.74 11.52 -4.98
C THR A 132 -0.35 10.96 -4.67
N SER A 133 -0.17 10.37 -3.48
CA SER A 133 1.03 9.60 -3.15
C SER A 133 1.23 8.47 -4.19
N THR A 134 2.46 8.03 -4.41
CA THR A 134 2.77 6.94 -5.35
C THR A 134 1.91 5.70 -5.09
N ILE A 135 1.27 5.17 -6.14
CA ILE A 135 0.39 3.99 -6.07
C ILE A 135 1.25 2.76 -6.32
N THR A 136 1.36 1.86 -5.34
CA THR A 136 2.18 0.65 -5.40
C THR A 136 1.32 -0.62 -5.31
N ALA A 137 1.75 -1.70 -5.96
CA ALA A 137 1.13 -3.02 -5.83
C ALA A 137 1.25 -3.56 -4.39
N PHE A 138 0.13 -3.83 -3.71
CA PHE A 138 0.12 -4.28 -2.32
C PHE A 138 0.56 -5.74 -2.18
N VAL A 139 1.72 -5.97 -1.53
CA VAL A 139 2.24 -7.31 -1.20
C VAL A 139 1.26 -8.15 -0.38
N GLU A 140 0.43 -7.50 0.43
CA GLU A 140 -0.62 -8.17 1.23
C GLU A 140 -1.71 -8.82 0.35
N SER A 141 -1.88 -8.36 -0.89
CA SER A 141 -2.81 -8.98 -1.85
C SER A 141 -2.32 -10.36 -2.33
N ALA A 142 -1.00 -10.63 -2.26
CA ALA A 142 -0.44 -11.92 -2.64
C ALA A 142 -0.95 -13.06 -1.73
N ALA A 143 -1.20 -12.77 -0.45
CA ALA A 143 -1.69 -13.73 0.53
C ALA A 143 -3.13 -14.22 0.27
N GLY A 144 -3.87 -13.55 -0.63
CA GLY A 144 -5.22 -13.94 -1.04
C GLY A 144 -5.27 -14.77 -2.34
N VAL A 145 -4.15 -14.92 -3.04
CA VAL A 145 -4.09 -15.65 -4.33
C VAL A 145 -3.81 -17.14 -4.12
N GLY A 146 -3.21 -17.52 -2.98
CA GLY A 146 -2.86 -18.89 -2.60
C GLY A 146 -3.93 -19.64 -1.82
#